data_AF-A0A850DVQ3-F1
#
_entry.id   AF-A0A850DVQ3-F1
#
_cell.length_a   1.000
_cell.length_b   1.000
_cell.length_c   1.000
_cell.angle_alpha   90.00
_cell.angle_beta   90.00
_cell.angle_gamma   90.00
#
_symmetry.space_group_name_H-M   'P 1'
#
loop_
_entity.id
_entity.type
_entity.pdbx_description
1 polymer ?
#
loop_
_entity_poly.entity_id
_entity_poly.type
_entity_poly.pdbx_seq_one_letter_code
_entity_poly.pdbx_strand_id
1 'polypeptide(L)'
;MITRVTTQMTMAAAGERLQANAARVAEATQRATTLQAIAKPSDDPVGTGSSMQVRKEQAAAAQYTRNANDAVGWLATTDSTLSSAYSVLGKVRDLTVQAANSGTMGDTDRDAFITQFRALKADLEATANATYGSRSVFAGSSTDAAAYTPGTGFATATTPVQRRVGDATTIRVDTSGAAVFGTGSTSAFAAIDGIVADLQNGVNVNAKLDDVDTAINSVRSAQADVGVRHAAALSAQDALKSTSVTLENRRSGIEDLDLAGAVLDLQVQQTSYQAALAVTAKVLQPTLMDYLR
;
A
#
# COMPACT_ATOMS: atom_id res chain seq x y z
N MET A 1 26.31 -62.18 37.33
CA MET A 1 26.41 -61.00 38.20
C MET A 1 25.13 -60.19 38.03
N ILE A 2 24.26 -60.17 39.03
CA ILE A 2 23.08 -59.31 39.05
C ILE A 2 23.55 -57.98 39.64
N THR A 3 23.52 -56.91 38.84
CA THR A 3 23.91 -55.56 39.24
C THR A 3 23.04 -55.13 40.44
N ARG A 4 23.65 -54.84 41.59
CA ARG A 4 22.94 -54.28 42.76
C ARG A 4 22.51 -52.86 42.41
N VAL A 5 21.29 -52.70 41.90
CA VAL A 5 20.66 -51.38 41.82
C VAL A 5 20.36 -50.95 43.25
N THR A 6 21.11 -50.01 43.81
CA THR A 6 20.87 -49.46 45.14
C THR A 6 19.59 -48.62 45.13
N THR A 7 18.88 -48.57 46.25
CA THR A 7 17.67 -47.75 46.46
C THR A 7 17.90 -46.27 46.10
N GLN A 8 19.14 -45.81 46.24
CA GLN A 8 19.55 -44.46 45.85
C GLN A 8 19.58 -44.25 44.33
N MET A 9 19.95 -45.27 43.54
CA MET A 9 19.91 -45.22 42.07
C MET A 9 18.47 -45.29 41.54
N THR A 10 17.58 -46.09 42.16
CA THR A 10 16.16 -46.11 41.77
C THR A 10 15.46 -44.80 42.11
N MET A 11 15.77 -44.18 43.26
CA MET A 11 15.27 -42.85 43.62
C MET A 11 15.78 -41.76 42.69
N ALA A 12 17.07 -41.75 42.34
CA ALA A 12 17.63 -40.78 41.39
C ALA A 12 16.97 -40.90 40.01
N ALA A 13 16.83 -42.12 39.48
CA ALA A 13 16.17 -42.37 38.20
C ALA A 13 14.68 -41.98 38.22
N ALA A 14 13.98 -42.17 39.34
CA ALA A 14 12.60 -41.72 39.49
C ALA A 14 12.49 -40.19 39.54
N GLY A 15 13.41 -39.53 40.23
CA GLY A 15 13.52 -38.06 40.26
C GLY A 15 13.76 -37.45 38.88
N GLU A 16 14.72 -38.00 38.12
CA GLU A 16 15.00 -37.57 36.74
C GLU A 16 13.77 -37.74 35.82
N ARG A 17 13.05 -38.86 35.93
CA ARG A 17 11.83 -39.11 35.16
C ARG A 17 10.70 -38.13 35.53
N LEU A 18 10.53 -37.83 36.81
CA LEU A 18 9.53 -36.85 37.26
C LEU A 18 9.86 -35.45 36.75
N GLN A 19 11.13 -35.04 36.81
CA GLN A 19 11.58 -33.76 36.27
C GLN A 19 11.37 -33.69 34.74
N ALA A 20 11.69 -34.76 34.01
CA ALA A 20 11.44 -34.84 32.58
C ALA A 20 9.94 -34.75 32.23
N ASN A 21 9.07 -35.42 32.98
CA ASN A 21 7.61 -35.33 32.79
C ASN A 21 7.06 -33.94 33.16
N ALA A 22 7.55 -33.32 34.23
CA ALA A 22 7.18 -31.95 34.59
C ALA A 22 7.57 -30.95 33.49
N ALA A 23 8.76 -31.12 32.87
CA ALA A 23 9.18 -30.31 31.74
C ALA A 23 8.27 -30.50 30.51
N ARG A 24 7.86 -31.74 30.19
CA ARG A 24 6.91 -32.01 29.10
C ARG A 24 5.54 -31.38 29.33
N VAL A 25 5.03 -31.42 30.57
CA VAL A 25 3.76 -30.77 30.92
C VAL A 25 3.88 -29.25 30.76
N ALA A 26 5.00 -28.65 31.19
CA ALA A 26 5.24 -27.22 31.02
C ALA A 26 5.30 -26.82 29.53
N GLU A 27 5.97 -27.62 28.70
CA GLU A 27 6.04 -27.40 27.25
C GLU A 27 4.67 -27.56 26.58
N ALA A 28 3.91 -28.62 26.89
CA ALA A 28 2.57 -28.82 26.37
C ALA A 28 1.62 -27.69 26.81
N THR A 29 1.78 -27.16 28.04
CA THR A 29 1.01 -26.01 28.53
C THR A 29 1.36 -24.76 27.72
N GLN A 30 2.65 -24.53 27.46
CA GLN A 30 3.10 -23.41 26.63
C GLN A 30 2.55 -23.51 25.20
N ARG A 31 2.58 -24.70 24.57
CA ARG A 31 2.01 -24.90 23.23
C ARG A 31 0.49 -24.75 23.21
N ALA A 32 -0.22 -25.26 24.21
CA ALA A 32 -1.68 -25.11 24.30
C ALA A 32 -2.13 -23.66 24.55
N THR A 33 -1.28 -22.84 25.19
CA THR A 33 -1.58 -21.42 25.46
C THR A 33 -1.17 -20.51 24.31
N THR A 34 -0.03 -20.77 23.67
CA THR A 34 0.48 -19.97 22.53
C THR A 34 -0.13 -20.38 21.20
N LEU A 35 -0.62 -21.63 21.08
CA LEU A 35 -1.07 -22.26 19.84
C LEU A 35 -0.04 -22.21 18.71
N GLN A 36 1.24 -22.18 19.08
CA GLN A 36 2.35 -22.20 18.12
C GLN A 36 2.93 -23.60 18.04
N ALA A 37 2.97 -24.15 16.82
CA ALA A 37 3.64 -25.41 16.52
C ALA A 37 5.16 -25.29 16.72
N ILE A 38 5.73 -24.13 16.39
CA ILE A 38 7.16 -23.84 16.49
C ILE A 38 7.39 -22.73 17.52
N ALA A 39 7.73 -23.11 18.75
CA ALA A 39 8.02 -22.14 19.82
C ALA A 39 9.51 -21.74 19.85
N LYS A 40 10.41 -22.66 19.51
CA LYS A 40 11.86 -22.46 19.50
C LYS A 40 12.46 -23.00 18.21
N PRO A 41 13.53 -22.36 17.68
CA PRO A 41 14.22 -22.87 16.50
C PRO A 41 14.78 -24.30 16.64
N SER A 42 15.02 -24.74 17.88
CA SER A 42 15.48 -26.11 18.19
C SER A 42 14.40 -27.17 17.97
N ASP A 43 13.12 -26.81 17.99
CA ASP A 43 12.01 -27.75 17.94
C ASP A 43 11.79 -28.24 16.50
N ASP A 44 11.88 -27.32 15.53
CA ASP A 44 11.92 -27.63 14.10
C ASP A 44 12.77 -26.59 13.35
N PRO A 45 14.07 -26.86 13.08
CA PRO A 45 14.93 -25.93 12.37
C PRO A 45 14.51 -25.72 10.90
N VAL A 46 13.89 -26.72 10.27
CA VAL A 46 13.44 -26.65 8.86
C VAL A 46 12.16 -25.83 8.75
N GLY A 47 11.18 -26.10 9.63
CA GLY A 47 9.96 -25.32 9.77
C GLY A 47 10.26 -23.87 10.15
N THR A 48 11.22 -23.64 11.05
CA THR A 48 11.67 -22.29 11.41
C THR A 48 12.25 -21.54 10.20
N GLY A 49 13.10 -22.19 9.40
CA GLY A 49 13.62 -21.59 8.16
C GLY A 49 12.52 -21.20 7.18
N SER A 50 11.54 -22.09 7.00
CA SER A 50 10.38 -21.86 6.12
C SER A 50 9.49 -20.73 6.62
N SER A 51 9.21 -20.70 7.93
CA SER A 51 8.47 -19.62 8.62
C SER A 51 9.17 -18.26 8.43
N MET A 52 10.48 -18.19 8.65
CA MET A 52 11.25 -16.94 8.44
C MET A 52 11.17 -16.46 7.00
N GLN A 53 11.24 -17.38 6.02
CA GLN A 53 11.07 -17.03 4.63
C GLN A 53 9.67 -16.47 4.34
N VAL A 54 8.61 -17.13 4.81
CA VAL A 54 7.23 -16.64 4.65
C VAL A 54 7.05 -15.28 5.31
N ARG A 55 7.59 -15.06 6.51
CA ARG A 55 7.55 -13.75 7.20
C ARG A 55 8.26 -12.65 6.40
N LYS A 56 9.40 -12.97 5.78
CA LYS A 56 10.09 -12.04 4.87
C LYS A 56 9.22 -11.70 3.65
N GLU A 57 8.59 -12.70 3.05
CA GLU A 57 7.65 -12.53 1.93
C GLU A 57 6.43 -11.67 2.36
N GLN A 58 5.87 -11.91 3.54
CA GLN A 58 4.77 -11.11 4.11
C GLN A 58 5.17 -9.65 4.34
N ALA A 59 6.37 -9.40 4.89
CA ALA A 59 6.87 -8.05 5.09
C ALA A 59 7.06 -7.30 3.77
N ALA A 60 7.59 -7.98 2.74
CA ALA A 60 7.72 -7.43 1.40
C ALA A 60 6.35 -7.13 0.78
N ALA A 61 5.42 -8.09 0.84
CA ALA A 61 4.04 -7.92 0.34
C ALA A 61 3.32 -6.76 1.05
N ALA A 62 3.48 -6.61 2.36
CA ALA A 62 2.90 -5.48 3.10
C ALA A 62 3.45 -4.13 2.64
N GLN A 63 4.75 -4.04 2.34
CA GLN A 63 5.34 -2.83 1.76
C GLN A 63 4.79 -2.55 0.35
N TYR A 64 4.69 -3.58 -0.50
CA TYR A 64 4.12 -3.44 -1.83
C TYR A 64 2.64 -3.02 -1.78
N THR A 65 1.86 -3.53 -0.85
CA THR A 65 0.46 -3.12 -0.63
C THR A 65 0.37 -1.64 -0.26
N ARG A 66 1.23 -1.15 0.66
CA ARG A 66 1.29 0.29 0.96
C ARG A 66 1.64 1.13 -0.26
N ASN A 67 2.60 0.67 -1.06
CA ASN A 67 3.01 1.37 -2.29
C ASN A 67 1.90 1.36 -3.35
N ALA A 68 1.16 0.26 -3.49
CA ALA A 68 0.04 0.15 -4.42
C ALA A 68 -1.13 1.05 -3.99
N ASN A 69 -1.44 1.10 -2.69
CA ASN A 69 -2.45 2.00 -2.14
C ASN A 69 -2.09 3.47 -2.40
N ASP A 70 -0.83 3.85 -2.20
CA ASP A 70 -0.34 5.20 -2.51
C ASP A 70 -0.45 5.50 -4.01
N ALA A 71 -0.11 4.53 -4.87
CA ALA A 71 -0.25 4.69 -6.32
C ALA A 71 -1.70 4.88 -6.76
N VAL A 72 -2.63 4.08 -6.22
CA VAL A 72 -4.08 4.23 -6.47
C VAL A 72 -4.55 5.60 -6.02
N GLY A 73 -4.22 6.01 -4.79
CA GLY A 73 -4.60 7.32 -4.26
C GLY A 73 -4.08 8.49 -5.10
N TRP A 74 -2.80 8.46 -5.45
CA TRP A 74 -2.17 9.49 -6.27
C TRP A 74 -2.79 9.61 -7.66
N LEU A 75 -2.97 8.47 -8.34
CA LEU A 75 -3.53 8.42 -9.69
C LEU A 75 -5.02 8.81 -9.71
N ALA A 76 -5.79 8.44 -8.69
CA ALA A 76 -7.18 8.88 -8.53
C ALA A 76 -7.28 10.40 -8.32
N THR A 77 -6.41 10.98 -7.49
CA THR A 77 -6.34 12.45 -7.35
C THR A 77 -5.98 13.09 -8.68
N THR A 78 -4.97 12.57 -9.39
CA THR A 78 -4.55 13.08 -10.70
C THR A 78 -5.69 13.03 -11.72
N ASP A 79 -6.41 11.91 -11.82
CA ASP A 79 -7.57 11.78 -12.72
C ASP A 79 -8.69 12.78 -12.39
N SER A 80 -9.01 12.96 -11.10
CA SER A 80 -10.01 13.95 -10.67
C SER A 80 -9.58 15.39 -11.03
N THR A 81 -8.30 15.71 -10.88
CA THR A 81 -7.74 17.01 -11.25
C THR A 81 -7.76 17.23 -12.77
N LEU A 82 -7.46 16.20 -13.57
CA LEU A 82 -7.54 16.26 -15.03
C LEU A 82 -9.00 16.44 -15.50
N SER A 83 -9.96 15.81 -14.84
CA SER A 83 -11.39 16.01 -15.08
C SER A 83 -11.82 17.46 -14.82
N SER A 84 -11.34 18.07 -13.72
CA SER A 84 -11.55 19.49 -13.45
C SER A 84 -10.93 20.38 -14.53
N ALA A 85 -9.68 20.11 -14.93
CA ALA A 85 -9.03 20.84 -16.02
C ALA A 85 -9.80 20.75 -17.34
N TYR A 86 -10.29 19.56 -17.68
CA TYR A 86 -11.13 19.33 -18.85
C TYR A 86 -12.42 20.17 -18.81
N SER A 87 -13.09 20.20 -17.66
CA SER A 87 -14.30 21.02 -17.45
C SER A 87 -14.04 22.52 -17.59
N VAL A 88 -12.93 23.01 -17.01
CA VAL A 88 -12.52 24.41 -17.14
C VAL A 88 -12.25 24.78 -18.59
N LEU A 89 -11.49 23.96 -19.33
CA LEU A 89 -11.22 24.20 -20.74
C LEU A 89 -12.47 24.08 -21.62
N GLY A 90 -13.40 23.20 -21.29
CA GLY A 90 -14.72 23.12 -21.93
C GLY A 90 -15.49 24.44 -21.80
N LYS A 91 -15.50 25.03 -20.59
CA LYS A 91 -16.10 26.36 -20.38
C LYS A 91 -15.38 27.44 -21.18
N VAL A 92 -14.04 27.44 -21.20
CA VAL A 92 -13.25 28.38 -22.02
C VAL A 92 -13.67 28.28 -23.49
N ARG A 93 -13.80 27.06 -24.01
CA ARG A 93 -14.24 26.82 -25.39
C ARG A 93 -15.64 27.38 -25.65
N ASP A 94 -16.60 27.07 -24.77
CA ASP A 94 -17.98 27.54 -24.91
C ASP A 94 -18.07 29.07 -24.86
N LEU A 95 -17.36 29.72 -23.93
CA LEU A 95 -17.26 31.17 -23.85
C LEU A 95 -16.58 31.76 -25.10
N THR A 96 -15.60 31.07 -25.67
CA THR A 96 -14.90 31.53 -26.89
C THR A 96 -15.84 31.51 -28.08
N VAL A 97 -16.65 30.46 -28.23
CA VAL A 97 -17.71 30.39 -29.26
C VAL A 97 -18.74 31.50 -29.03
N GLN A 98 -19.15 31.73 -27.79
CA GLN A 98 -20.09 32.79 -27.46
C GLN A 98 -19.53 34.16 -27.85
N ALA A 99 -18.28 34.47 -27.46
CA ALA A 99 -17.62 35.73 -27.77
C ALA A 99 -17.31 35.90 -29.27
N ALA A 100 -17.08 34.82 -30.01
CA ALA A 100 -16.83 34.84 -31.44
C ALA A 100 -18.08 35.20 -32.27
N ASN A 101 -19.27 34.85 -31.78
CA ASN A 101 -20.54 35.14 -32.44
C ASN A 101 -21.04 36.59 -32.21
N SER A 102 -20.35 37.36 -31.37
CA SER A 102 -20.76 38.68 -30.94
C SER A 102 -20.23 39.80 -31.86
N GLY A 103 -20.51 39.71 -33.16
CA GLY A 103 -20.01 40.66 -34.18
C GLY A 103 -20.40 42.15 -33.98
N THR A 104 -21.22 42.46 -32.97
CA THR A 104 -21.67 43.82 -32.60
C THR A 104 -21.56 44.09 -31.09
N MET A 105 -20.68 43.39 -30.38
CA MET A 105 -20.57 43.47 -28.92
C MET A 105 -20.09 44.84 -28.44
N GLY A 106 -20.76 45.41 -27.44
CA GLY A 106 -20.31 46.62 -26.77
C GLY A 106 -19.06 46.38 -25.91
N ASP A 107 -18.33 47.44 -25.58
CA ASP A 107 -17.11 47.37 -24.76
C ASP A 107 -17.36 46.73 -23.39
N THR A 108 -18.51 47.05 -22.78
CA THR A 108 -18.93 46.48 -21.48
C THR A 108 -19.10 44.97 -21.52
N ASP A 109 -19.67 44.43 -22.60
CA ASP A 109 -19.86 43.00 -22.76
C ASP A 109 -18.51 42.30 -22.98
N ARG A 110 -17.58 42.92 -23.73
CA ARG A 110 -16.19 42.44 -23.90
C ARG A 110 -15.45 42.36 -22.57
N ASP A 111 -15.56 43.38 -21.75
CA ASP A 111 -14.94 43.41 -20.41
C ASP A 111 -15.49 42.31 -19.49
N ALA A 112 -16.80 41.99 -19.61
CA ALA A 112 -17.41 40.90 -18.86
C ALA A 112 -16.84 39.54 -19.29
N PHE A 113 -16.65 39.29 -20.59
CA PHE A 113 -16.00 38.06 -21.08
C PHE A 113 -14.55 37.97 -20.62
N ILE A 114 -13.78 39.06 -20.73
CA ILE A 114 -12.39 39.11 -20.29
C ILE A 114 -12.28 38.74 -18.80
N THR A 115 -13.19 39.26 -17.97
CA THR A 115 -13.24 38.94 -16.54
C THR A 115 -13.50 37.45 -16.31
N GLN A 116 -14.42 36.85 -17.06
CA GLN A 116 -14.70 35.41 -16.97
C GLN A 116 -13.51 34.55 -17.43
N PHE A 117 -12.85 34.91 -18.53
CA PHE A 117 -11.65 34.19 -19.00
C PHE A 117 -10.50 34.26 -17.99
N ARG A 118 -10.28 35.42 -17.36
CA ARG A 118 -9.27 35.56 -16.30
C ARG A 118 -9.60 34.69 -15.08
N ALA A 119 -10.87 34.60 -14.70
CA ALA A 119 -11.30 33.71 -13.62
C ALA A 119 -11.07 32.23 -13.97
N LEU A 120 -11.42 31.80 -15.20
CA LEU A 120 -11.18 30.44 -15.68
C LEU A 120 -9.69 30.12 -15.76
N LYS A 121 -8.85 31.08 -16.17
CA LYS A 121 -7.39 30.92 -16.14
C LYS A 121 -6.89 30.68 -14.72
N ALA A 122 -7.32 31.49 -13.75
CA ALA A 122 -6.92 31.34 -12.36
C ALA A 122 -7.36 29.97 -11.79
N ASP A 123 -8.54 29.48 -12.16
CA ASP A 123 -9.02 28.13 -11.78
C ASP A 123 -8.15 27.02 -12.41
N LEU A 124 -7.75 27.20 -13.67
CA LEU A 124 -6.83 26.29 -14.34
C LEU A 124 -5.43 26.29 -13.70
N GLU A 125 -4.94 27.45 -13.27
CA GLU A 125 -3.65 27.59 -12.56
C GLU A 125 -3.69 26.93 -11.18
N ALA A 126 -4.81 27.04 -10.47
CA ALA A 126 -5.03 26.32 -9.22
C ALA A 126 -5.08 24.81 -9.45
N THR A 127 -5.77 24.36 -10.50
CA THR A 127 -5.84 22.95 -10.90
C THR A 127 -4.46 22.39 -11.28
N ALA A 128 -3.65 23.15 -12.01
CA ALA A 128 -2.28 22.77 -12.37
C ALA A 128 -1.32 22.71 -11.16
N ASN A 129 -1.69 23.30 -10.03
CA ASN A 129 -0.95 23.24 -8.77
C ASN A 129 -1.56 22.28 -7.74
N ALA A 130 -2.48 21.40 -8.15
CA ALA A 130 -3.06 20.40 -7.25
C ALA A 130 -2.00 19.51 -6.60
N THR A 131 -2.27 19.09 -5.37
CA THR A 131 -1.38 18.26 -4.56
C THR A 131 -2.04 16.98 -4.09
N TYR A 132 -1.22 15.95 -3.92
CA TYR A 132 -1.53 14.73 -3.21
C TYR A 132 -0.67 14.68 -1.94
N GLY A 133 -1.28 14.95 -0.79
CA GLY A 133 -0.55 15.18 0.46
C GLY A 133 0.32 16.43 0.37
N SER A 134 1.63 16.29 0.57
CA SER A 134 2.60 17.39 0.50
C SER A 134 3.28 17.55 -0.86
N ARG A 135 2.90 16.74 -1.86
CA ARG A 135 3.56 16.72 -3.18
C ARG A 135 2.61 17.12 -4.28
N SER A 136 3.09 17.86 -5.27
CA SER A 136 2.30 18.15 -6.46
C SER A 136 2.15 16.90 -7.33
N VAL A 137 0.96 16.74 -7.92
CA VAL A 137 0.69 15.67 -8.89
C VAL A 137 1.36 15.91 -10.25
N PHE A 138 1.68 17.18 -10.57
CA PHE A 138 2.18 17.61 -11.88
C PHE A 138 3.66 18.01 -11.93
N ALA A 139 4.31 18.16 -10.76
CA ALA A 139 5.72 18.59 -10.65
C ALA A 139 6.73 17.42 -10.73
N GLY A 140 6.26 16.18 -10.91
CA GLY A 140 7.10 14.98 -10.90
C GLY A 140 7.91 14.85 -9.60
N SER A 141 9.22 14.60 -9.72
CA SER A 141 10.14 14.54 -8.58
C SER A 141 10.63 15.90 -8.09
N SER A 142 10.13 17.02 -8.64
CA SER A 142 10.58 18.35 -8.21
C SER A 142 10.22 18.60 -6.73
N THR A 143 11.11 19.31 -6.05
CA THR A 143 10.93 19.79 -4.67
C THR A 143 10.40 21.22 -4.62
N ASP A 144 10.05 21.80 -5.78
CA ASP A 144 9.53 23.16 -5.85
C ASP A 144 8.19 23.28 -5.12
N ALA A 145 7.95 24.47 -4.54
CA ALA A 145 6.74 24.76 -3.77
C ALA A 145 5.46 24.72 -4.62
N ALA A 146 5.57 24.92 -5.94
CA ALA A 146 4.47 24.91 -6.89
C ALA A 146 4.89 24.18 -8.18
N ALA A 147 3.93 23.49 -8.80
CA ALA A 147 4.14 22.78 -10.06
C ALA A 147 4.20 23.74 -11.25
N TYR A 148 3.37 24.78 -11.20
CA TYR A 148 3.22 25.80 -12.22
C TYR A 148 3.36 27.18 -11.58
N THR A 149 4.27 27.98 -12.12
CA THR A 149 4.41 29.39 -11.75
C THR A 149 4.17 30.26 -12.98
N PRO A 150 3.27 31.27 -12.90
CA PRO A 150 3.02 32.19 -14.00
C PRO A 150 4.31 32.85 -14.48
N GLY A 151 4.54 32.84 -15.79
CA GLY A 151 5.71 33.47 -16.42
C GLY A 151 6.96 32.59 -16.52
N THR A 152 7.16 31.63 -15.62
CA THR A 152 8.30 30.67 -15.69
C THR A 152 7.87 29.29 -16.19
N GLY A 153 6.60 28.91 -16.03
CA GLY A 153 6.03 27.67 -16.52
C GLY A 153 6.08 26.54 -15.49
N PHE A 154 6.18 25.29 -15.98
CA PHE A 154 6.19 24.11 -15.13
C PHE A 154 7.58 23.80 -14.57
N ALA A 155 7.62 23.36 -13.32
CA ALA A 155 8.81 22.80 -12.70
C ALA A 155 9.31 21.58 -13.50
N THR A 156 10.59 21.57 -13.86
CA THR A 156 11.22 20.45 -14.55
C THR A 156 11.55 19.33 -13.59
N ALA A 157 10.86 18.20 -13.72
CA ALA A 157 11.23 16.97 -13.05
C ALA A 157 12.41 16.30 -13.77
N THR A 158 13.45 15.93 -13.04
CA THR A 158 14.59 15.16 -13.57
C THR A 158 14.38 13.65 -13.49
N THR A 159 13.48 13.18 -12.62
CA THR A 159 13.23 11.75 -12.39
C THR A 159 11.73 11.45 -12.30
N PRO A 160 11.23 10.37 -12.95
CA PRO A 160 9.84 9.95 -12.77
C PRO A 160 9.61 9.44 -11.34
N VAL A 161 8.41 9.67 -10.82
CA VAL A 161 8.00 9.19 -9.50
C VAL A 161 7.37 7.82 -9.68
N GLN A 162 8.04 6.79 -9.17
CA GLN A 162 7.60 5.42 -9.30
C GLN A 162 7.25 4.80 -7.94
N ARG A 163 6.34 3.83 -7.95
CA ARG A 163 5.95 3.01 -6.81
C ARG A 163 6.20 1.55 -7.14
N ARG A 164 7.06 0.90 -6.35
CA ARG A 164 7.34 -0.53 -6.47
C ARG A 164 6.19 -1.33 -5.87
N VAL A 165 5.47 -2.07 -6.70
CA VAL A 165 4.30 -2.87 -6.32
C VAL A 165 4.56 -4.38 -6.41
N GLY A 166 5.81 -4.76 -6.66
CA GLY A 166 6.26 -6.14 -6.70
C GLY A 166 7.79 -6.20 -6.78
N ASP A 167 8.34 -7.41 -6.98
CA ASP A 167 9.78 -7.57 -6.97
C ASP A 167 10.45 -6.86 -8.17
N ALA A 168 9.89 -6.98 -9.37
CA ALA A 168 10.38 -6.30 -10.57
C ALA A 168 9.37 -5.29 -11.16
N THR A 169 8.24 -5.06 -10.48
CA THR A 169 7.14 -4.26 -11.01
C THR A 169 7.06 -2.89 -10.33
N THR A 170 7.10 -1.84 -11.15
CA THR A 170 6.95 -0.46 -10.72
C THR A 170 5.87 0.25 -11.52
N ILE A 171 5.09 1.09 -10.86
CA ILE A 171 4.07 1.93 -11.49
C ILE A 171 4.53 3.39 -11.40
N ARG A 172 4.54 4.09 -12.54
CA ARG A 172 4.77 5.53 -12.58
C ARG A 172 3.49 6.25 -12.16
N VAL A 173 3.59 7.13 -11.16
CA VAL A 173 2.43 7.85 -10.61
C VAL A 173 2.43 9.34 -10.97
N ASP A 174 3.59 9.91 -11.32
CA ASP A 174 3.64 11.30 -11.78
C ASP A 174 3.09 11.47 -13.18
N THR A 175 2.52 12.65 -13.41
CA THR A 175 2.16 13.16 -14.72
C THR A 175 2.89 14.48 -14.92
N SER A 176 3.52 14.72 -16.07
CA SER A 176 4.20 15.99 -16.29
C SER A 176 3.17 17.07 -16.62
N GLY A 177 3.10 18.13 -15.81
CA GLY A 177 2.21 19.26 -16.09
C GLY A 177 2.47 19.91 -17.45
N ALA A 178 3.74 19.97 -17.88
CA ALA A 178 4.12 20.45 -19.22
C ALA A 178 3.52 19.59 -20.35
N ALA A 179 3.40 18.28 -20.16
CA ALA A 179 2.78 17.39 -21.14
C ALA A 179 1.24 17.50 -21.17
N VAL A 180 0.63 17.87 -20.03
CA VAL A 180 -0.82 18.02 -19.89
C VAL A 180 -1.30 19.37 -20.41
N PHE A 181 -0.68 20.45 -19.94
CA PHE A 181 -1.13 21.83 -20.15
C PHE A 181 -0.28 22.57 -21.20
N GLY A 182 0.75 21.95 -21.75
CA GLY A 182 1.66 22.55 -22.73
C GLY A 182 2.71 23.47 -22.10
N THR A 183 3.59 24.01 -22.94
CA THR A 183 4.67 24.94 -22.54
C THR A 183 4.69 26.17 -23.46
N GLY A 184 5.09 27.32 -22.91
CA GLY A 184 5.23 28.55 -23.68
C GLY A 184 3.94 28.98 -24.38
N SER A 185 4.07 29.39 -25.65
CA SER A 185 2.99 29.95 -26.47
C SER A 185 1.91 28.94 -26.87
N THR A 186 2.18 27.64 -26.79
CA THR A 186 1.21 26.58 -27.11
C THR A 186 0.57 26.00 -25.85
N SER A 187 0.73 26.66 -24.70
CA SER A 187 0.11 26.22 -23.45
C SER A 187 -1.37 26.58 -23.39
N ALA A 188 -2.12 25.82 -22.61
CA ALA A 188 -3.52 26.10 -22.30
C ALA A 188 -3.71 27.51 -21.68
N PHE A 189 -2.73 27.95 -20.89
CA PHE A 189 -2.71 29.29 -20.29
C PHE A 189 -2.50 30.39 -21.35
N ALA A 190 -1.57 30.17 -22.27
CA ALA A 190 -1.31 31.10 -23.38
C ALA A 190 -2.49 31.19 -24.36
N ALA A 191 -3.24 30.10 -24.55
CA ALA A 191 -4.48 30.12 -25.33
C ALA A 191 -5.52 31.07 -24.71
N ILE A 192 -5.72 31.00 -23.38
CA ILE A 192 -6.64 31.91 -22.67
C ILE A 192 -6.13 33.36 -22.71
N ASP A 193 -4.82 33.58 -22.53
CA ASP A 193 -4.24 34.93 -22.63
C ASP A 193 -4.39 35.52 -24.04
N GLY A 194 -4.24 34.69 -25.08
CA GLY A 194 -4.48 35.07 -26.47
C GLY A 194 -5.92 35.51 -26.72
N ILE A 195 -6.89 34.76 -26.20
CA ILE A 195 -8.32 35.13 -26.26
C ILE A 195 -8.57 36.47 -25.57
N VAL A 196 -8.02 36.66 -24.37
CA VAL A 196 -8.15 37.92 -23.63
C VAL A 196 -7.55 39.09 -24.43
N ALA A 197 -6.36 38.92 -25.01
CA ALA A 197 -5.70 39.94 -25.81
C ALA A 197 -6.50 40.29 -27.08
N ASP A 198 -7.04 39.29 -27.77
CA ASP A 198 -7.85 39.50 -28.97
C ASP A 198 -9.14 40.28 -28.62
N LEU A 199 -9.82 39.94 -27.51
CA LEU A 199 -11.00 40.67 -27.03
C LEU A 199 -10.70 42.13 -26.68
N GLN A 200 -9.57 42.38 -26.02
CA GLN A 200 -9.11 43.74 -25.67
C GLN A 200 -8.88 44.59 -26.93
N ASN A 201 -8.33 43.99 -27.99
CA ASN A 201 -8.06 44.65 -29.26
C ASN A 201 -9.28 44.68 -30.21
N GLY A 202 -10.41 44.09 -29.83
CA GLY A 202 -11.60 43.98 -30.68
C GLY A 202 -11.42 43.05 -31.87
N VAL A 203 -10.46 42.12 -31.78
CA VAL A 203 -10.21 41.08 -32.77
C VAL A 203 -11.12 39.90 -32.50
N ASN A 204 -11.58 39.25 -33.58
CA ASN A 204 -12.44 38.07 -33.47
C ASN A 204 -11.64 36.86 -32.94
N VAL A 205 -12.13 36.23 -31.88
CA VAL A 205 -11.45 35.13 -31.16
C VAL A 205 -11.60 33.75 -31.80
N ASN A 206 -12.31 33.63 -32.93
CA ASN A 206 -12.63 32.33 -33.52
C ASN A 206 -11.37 31.54 -33.93
N ALA A 207 -10.28 32.23 -34.28
CA ALA A 207 -8.99 31.62 -34.57
C ALA A 207 -8.33 30.95 -33.35
N LYS A 208 -8.78 31.26 -32.12
CA LYS A 208 -8.25 30.68 -30.88
C LYS A 208 -8.96 29.39 -30.45
N LEU A 209 -10.03 29.00 -31.13
CA LEU A 209 -10.72 27.74 -30.83
C LEU A 209 -9.81 26.52 -31.06
N ASP A 210 -8.97 26.54 -32.10
CA ASP A 210 -8.04 25.45 -32.39
C ASP A 210 -6.97 25.29 -31.28
N ASP A 211 -6.52 26.40 -30.70
CA ASP A 211 -5.57 26.42 -29.57
C ASP A 211 -6.22 25.77 -28.33
N VAL A 212 -7.49 26.11 -28.04
CA VAL A 212 -8.25 25.54 -26.92
C VAL A 212 -8.55 24.06 -27.15
N ASP A 213 -8.95 23.67 -28.37
CA ASP A 213 -9.23 22.28 -28.72
C ASP A 213 -7.96 21.41 -28.61
N THR A 214 -6.80 21.97 -28.98
CA THR A 214 -5.49 21.32 -28.78
C THR A 214 -5.17 21.11 -27.29
N ALA A 215 -5.44 22.11 -26.45
CA ALA A 215 -5.28 21.98 -25.00
C ALA A 215 -6.21 20.91 -24.41
N ILE A 216 -7.49 20.89 -24.82
CA ILE A 216 -8.48 19.88 -24.40
C ILE A 216 -8.00 18.47 -24.79
N ASN A 217 -7.49 18.30 -26.00
CA ASN A 217 -6.99 17.01 -26.48
C ASN A 217 -5.74 16.55 -25.72
N SER A 218 -4.86 17.47 -25.33
CA SER A 218 -3.69 17.17 -24.48
C SER A 218 -4.12 16.67 -23.10
N VAL A 219 -5.07 17.34 -22.45
CA VAL A 219 -5.62 16.92 -21.15
C VAL A 219 -6.30 15.56 -21.26
N ARG A 220 -7.11 15.32 -22.29
CA ARG A 220 -7.79 14.04 -22.51
C ARG A 220 -6.80 12.90 -22.74
N SER A 221 -5.74 13.15 -23.50
CA SER A 221 -4.68 12.17 -23.77
C SER A 221 -3.93 11.80 -22.49
N ALA A 222 -3.60 12.79 -21.65
CA ALA A 222 -3.01 12.55 -20.35
C ALA A 222 -3.94 11.78 -19.41
N GLN A 223 -5.25 12.09 -19.43
CA GLN A 223 -6.24 11.38 -18.62
C GLN A 223 -6.34 9.91 -19.02
N ALA A 224 -6.29 9.59 -20.31
CA ALA A 224 -6.28 8.21 -20.79
C ALA A 224 -5.03 7.45 -20.31
N ASP A 225 -3.85 8.06 -20.39
CA ASP A 225 -2.59 7.48 -19.89
C ASP A 225 -2.62 7.25 -18.36
N VAL A 226 -3.13 8.22 -17.59
CA VAL A 226 -3.36 8.07 -16.13
C VAL A 226 -4.35 6.94 -15.85
N GLY A 227 -5.43 6.83 -16.64
CA GLY A 227 -6.43 5.77 -16.51
C GLY A 227 -5.84 4.36 -16.68
N VAL A 228 -4.96 4.16 -17.66
CA VAL A 228 -4.26 2.87 -17.86
C VAL A 228 -3.39 2.53 -16.64
N ARG A 229 -2.65 3.51 -16.12
CA ARG A 229 -1.79 3.31 -14.93
C ARG A 229 -2.62 3.07 -13.67
N HIS A 230 -3.76 3.74 -13.55
CA HIS A 230 -4.67 3.57 -12.42
C HIS A 230 -5.27 2.15 -12.41
N ALA A 231 -5.70 1.64 -13.57
CA ALA A 231 -6.15 0.26 -13.71
C ALA A 231 -5.03 -0.75 -13.37
N ALA A 232 -3.79 -0.49 -13.79
CA ALA A 232 -2.65 -1.32 -13.42
C ALA A 232 -2.38 -1.30 -11.91
N ALA A 233 -2.55 -0.15 -11.24
CA ALA A 233 -2.38 -0.01 -9.79
C ALA A 233 -3.47 -0.77 -9.02
N LEU A 234 -4.73 -0.70 -9.46
CA LEU A 234 -5.83 -1.49 -8.90
C LEU A 234 -5.59 -3.00 -9.06
N SER A 235 -5.17 -3.43 -10.25
CA SER A 235 -4.84 -4.84 -10.50
C SER A 235 -3.69 -5.34 -9.61
N ALA A 236 -2.65 -4.51 -9.42
CA ALA A 236 -1.56 -4.83 -8.51
C ALA A 236 -2.03 -4.91 -7.05
N GLN A 237 -2.90 -3.99 -6.61
CA GLN A 237 -3.49 -4.00 -5.27
C GLN A 237 -4.28 -5.30 -5.02
N ASP A 238 -5.11 -5.73 -5.96
CA ASP A 238 -5.88 -6.97 -5.85
C ASP A 238 -4.99 -8.21 -5.82
N ALA A 239 -3.97 -8.27 -6.67
CA ALA A 239 -2.99 -9.35 -6.69
C ALA A 239 -2.22 -9.45 -5.36
N LEU A 240 -1.82 -8.31 -4.79
CA LEU A 240 -1.13 -8.25 -3.50
C LEU A 240 -2.04 -8.67 -2.34
N LYS A 241 -3.33 -8.33 -2.39
CA LYS A 241 -4.32 -8.81 -1.42
C LYS A 241 -4.45 -10.34 -1.45
N SER A 242 -4.56 -10.92 -2.65
CA SER A 242 -4.58 -12.38 -2.82
C SER A 242 -3.28 -13.05 -2.32
N THR A 243 -2.14 -12.44 -2.63
CA THR A 243 -0.82 -12.89 -2.17
C THR A 243 -0.73 -12.87 -0.64
N SER A 244 -1.23 -11.80 0.01
CA SER A 244 -1.26 -11.69 1.46
C SER A 244 -2.05 -12.82 2.12
N VAL A 245 -3.22 -13.18 1.58
CA VAL A 245 -4.03 -14.31 2.08
C VAL A 245 -3.29 -15.63 1.90
N THR A 246 -2.66 -15.83 0.75
CA THR A 246 -1.89 -17.04 0.46
C THR A 246 -0.70 -17.19 1.40
N LEU A 247 0.04 -16.10 1.65
CA LEU A 247 1.16 -16.09 2.58
C LEU A 247 0.70 -16.30 4.03
N GLU A 248 -0.45 -15.75 4.42
CA GLU A 248 -1.03 -15.99 5.74
C GLU A 248 -1.41 -17.46 5.95
N ASN A 249 -2.06 -18.09 4.97
CA ASN A 249 -2.38 -19.51 5.02
C ASN A 249 -1.11 -20.37 5.09
N ARG A 250 -0.05 -20.01 4.34
CA ARG A 250 1.25 -20.68 4.43
C ARG A 250 1.90 -20.50 5.80
N ARG A 251 1.83 -19.30 6.39
CA ARG A 251 2.35 -19.05 7.74
C ARG A 251 1.59 -19.89 8.76
N SER A 252 0.26 -19.86 8.71
CA SER A 252 -0.61 -20.61 9.61
C SER A 252 -0.35 -22.11 9.53
N GLY A 253 -0.23 -22.68 8.33
CA GLY A 253 0.08 -24.10 8.14
C GLY A 253 1.46 -24.55 8.64
N ILE A 254 2.38 -23.61 8.93
CA ILE A 254 3.72 -23.89 9.48
C ILE A 254 3.77 -23.58 10.98
N GLU A 255 3.19 -22.46 11.40
CA GLU A 255 3.36 -21.91 12.74
C GLU A 255 2.20 -22.22 13.68
N ASP A 256 0.98 -22.43 13.19
CA ASP A 256 -0.19 -22.57 14.04
C ASP A 256 -0.43 -24.05 14.38
N LEU A 257 -0.72 -24.30 15.65
CA LEU A 257 -1.06 -25.62 16.16
C LEU A 257 -2.58 -25.79 16.23
N ASP A 258 -3.08 -26.97 15.88
CA ASP A 258 -4.49 -27.32 16.09
C ASP A 258 -4.80 -27.31 17.60
N LEU A 259 -5.73 -26.43 18.00
CA LEU A 259 -6.17 -26.29 19.39
C LEU A 259 -6.68 -27.62 19.96
N ALA A 260 -7.42 -28.40 19.18
CA ALA A 260 -7.99 -29.66 19.66
C ALA A 260 -6.88 -30.67 19.96
N GLY A 261 -5.93 -30.87 19.03
CA GLY A 261 -4.72 -31.66 19.26
C GLY A 261 -3.90 -31.17 20.44
N ALA A 262 -3.66 -29.86 20.55
CA ALA A 262 -2.85 -29.27 21.63
C ALA A 262 -3.44 -29.52 23.02
N VAL A 263 -4.77 -29.38 23.15
CA VAL A 263 -5.48 -29.65 24.42
C VAL A 263 -5.47 -31.14 24.76
N LEU A 264 -5.65 -32.01 23.78
CA LEU A 264 -5.57 -33.46 23.98
C LEU A 264 -4.17 -33.89 24.42
N ASP A 265 -3.12 -33.40 23.76
CA ASP A 265 -1.74 -33.66 24.12
C ASP A 265 -1.43 -33.18 25.55
N LEU A 266 -1.86 -31.96 25.90
CA LEU A 266 -1.72 -31.43 27.26
C LEU A 266 -2.39 -32.36 28.28
N GLN A 267 -3.62 -32.80 28.02
CA GLN A 267 -4.35 -33.69 28.92
C GLN A 267 -3.65 -35.05 29.07
N VAL A 268 -3.11 -35.61 27.98
CA VAL A 268 -2.31 -36.84 28.00
C VAL A 268 -1.05 -36.66 28.84
N GLN A 269 -0.31 -35.56 28.65
CA GLN A 269 0.91 -35.29 29.43
C GLN A 269 0.59 -35.10 30.92
N GLN A 270 -0.45 -34.34 31.26
CA GLN A 270 -0.89 -34.15 32.65
C GLN A 270 -1.28 -35.47 33.32
N THR A 271 -2.05 -36.30 32.62
CA THR A 271 -2.48 -37.62 33.11
C THR A 271 -1.27 -38.54 33.31
N SER A 272 -0.31 -38.52 32.38
CA SER A 272 0.92 -39.31 32.48
C SER A 272 1.80 -38.89 33.67
N TYR A 273 1.89 -37.59 33.95
CA TYR A 273 2.65 -37.06 35.08
C TYR A 273 2.02 -37.46 36.41
N GLN A 274 0.69 -37.36 36.52
CA GLN A 274 -0.05 -37.83 37.72
C GLN A 274 0.13 -39.34 37.95
N ALA A 275 0.07 -40.14 36.89
CA ALA A 275 0.33 -41.58 36.98
C ALA A 275 1.78 -41.87 37.41
N ALA A 276 2.76 -41.14 36.86
CA ALA A 276 4.17 -41.27 37.24
C ALA A 276 4.42 -40.92 38.72
N LEU A 277 3.75 -39.87 39.24
CA LEU A 277 3.79 -39.52 40.66
C LEU A 277 3.21 -40.65 41.54
N ALA A 278 2.05 -41.19 41.16
CA ALA A 278 1.40 -42.27 41.91
C ALA A 278 2.24 -43.57 41.93
N VAL A 279 2.86 -43.94 40.80
CA VAL A 279 3.75 -45.11 40.72
C VAL A 279 5.03 -44.88 41.51
N THR A 280 5.64 -43.70 41.39
CA THR A 280 6.85 -43.35 42.14
C THR A 280 6.60 -43.36 43.64
N ALA A 281 5.45 -42.84 44.09
CA ALA A 281 5.03 -42.90 45.49
C ALA A 281 4.88 -44.34 46.01
N LYS A 282 4.37 -45.27 45.19
CA LYS A 282 4.29 -46.70 45.54
C LYS A 282 5.65 -47.41 45.58
N VAL A 283 6.58 -47.02 44.72
CA VAL A 283 7.94 -47.58 44.68
C VAL A 283 8.82 -47.02 45.81
N LEU A 284 8.58 -45.78 46.25
CA LEU A 284 9.30 -45.15 47.36
C LEU A 284 8.78 -45.53 48.75
N GLN A 285 7.60 -46.14 48.89
CA GLN A 285 7.16 -46.69 50.18
C GLN A 285 8.06 -47.87 50.55
N PRO A 286 8.92 -47.76 51.59
CA PRO A 286 9.62 -48.92 52.09
C PRO A 286 8.61 -49.73 52.90
N THR A 287 8.19 -50.90 52.41
CA THR A 287 7.56 -51.88 53.29
C THR A 287 8.64 -52.44 54.22
N LEU A 288 8.89 -51.73 55.32
CA LEU A 288 9.66 -52.26 56.46
C LEU A 288 9.07 -53.58 56.99
N MET A 289 7.81 -53.91 56.66
CA MET A 289 7.14 -55.16 56.99
C MET A 289 7.50 -56.36 56.06
N ASP A 290 8.18 -56.16 54.93
CA ASP A 290 8.69 -57.26 54.09
C ASP A 290 10.15 -57.65 54.42
N TYR A 291 10.89 -56.75 55.08
CA TYR A 291 12.26 -57.04 55.53
C TYR A 291 12.32 -57.73 56.90
N LEU A 292 11.16 -57.84 57.59
CA LEU A 292 11.00 -58.57 58.85
C LEU A 292 10.09 -59.80 58.63
N ARG A 293 10.66 -60.85 58.04
CA ARG A 293 10.29 -62.25 58.33
C ARG A 293 11.54 -63.02 58.71
#